data_AF-A0A952ATR9-F1
#
_entry.id   AF-A0A952ATR9-F1
#
_cell.length_a   1.000
_cell.length_b   1.000
_cell.length_c   1.000
_cell.angle_alpha   90.00
_cell.angle_beta   90.00
_cell.angle_gamma   90.00
#
_symmetry.space_group_name_H-M   'P 1'
#
loop_
_entity.id
_entity.type
_entity.pdbx_description
1 polymer ?
#
loop_
_entity_poly.entity_id
_entity_poly.type
_entity_poly.pdbx_seq_one_letter_code
_entity_poly.pdbx_strand_id
1 'polypeptide(L)' 'MENVLVQLAAVAIFGIGAQWLAWRLRLPSILLLLLFGFLLGPVLGIIHPDELLGEALFPSFP' A
#
# COMPACT_ATOMS: atom_id res chain seq x y z
N MET A 1 -18.85 -17.47 -11.72
CA MET A 1 -18.43 -16.57 -12.82
C MET A 1 -19.01 -15.16 -12.65
N GLU A 2 -20.27 -15.01 -12.24
CA GLU A 2 -20.93 -13.71 -12.01
C GLU A 2 -20.21 -12.79 -11.00
N ASN A 3 -19.72 -13.33 -9.88
CA ASN A 3 -18.95 -12.56 -8.90
C ASN A 3 -17.56 -12.12 -9.38
N VAL A 4 -16.95 -12.86 -10.31
CA VAL A 4 -15.59 -12.56 -10.80
C VAL A 4 -15.60 -11.30 -11.66
N LEU A 5 -16.63 -11.14 -12.51
CA LEU A 5 -16.79 -9.93 -13.31
C LEU A 5 -17.02 -8.69 -12.44
N VAL A 6 -17.81 -8.81 -11.38
CA VAL A 6 -18.03 -7.71 -10.41
C VAL A 6 -16.75 -7.35 -9.67
N GLN A 7 -15.97 -8.35 -9.23
CA GLN A 7 -14.68 -8.11 -8.58
C GLN A 7 -13.68 -7.43 -9.52
N LEU A 8 -13.59 -7.87 -10.77
CA LEU A 8 -12.73 -7.25 -11.78
C LEU A 8 -13.17 -5.83 -12.12
N ALA A 9 -14.48 -5.58 -12.25
CA ALA A 9 -15.01 -4.24 -12.47
C ALA A 9 -14.70 -3.32 -11.29
N ALA A 10 -14.82 -3.81 -10.05
CA ALA A 10 -14.46 -3.06 -8.86
C ALA A 10 -12.97 -2.69 -8.87
N VAL A 11 -12.08 -3.66 -9.12
CA VAL A 11 -10.63 -3.43 -9.22
C VAL A 11 -10.31 -2.39 -10.30
N ALA A 12 -10.96 -2.46 -11.47
CA ALA A 12 -10.76 -1.49 -12.54
C ALA A 12 -11.21 -0.07 -12.14
N ILE A 13 -12.38 0.07 -11.50
CA ILE A 13 -12.88 1.36 -11.02
C ILE A 13 -11.93 1.95 -9.96
N PHE A 14 -11.50 1.14 -9.00
CA PHE A 14 -10.56 1.59 -7.97
C PHE A 14 -9.18 1.96 -8.56
N GLY A 15 -8.70 1.20 -9.54
CA GLY A 15 -7.44 1.51 -10.24
C GLY A 15 -7.50 2.84 -10.99
N ILE A 16 -8.56 3.09 -11.75
CA ILE A 16 -8.78 4.35 -12.46
C ILE A 16 -8.94 5.51 -11.46
N GLY A 17 -9.71 5.31 -10.38
CA GLY A 17 -9.89 6.31 -9.33
C GLY A 17 -8.58 6.66 -8.62
N ALA A 18 -7.74 5.68 -8.32
CA ALA A 18 -6.42 5.90 -7.74
C ALA A 18 -5.49 6.66 -8.70
N GLN A 19 -5.50 6.31 -9.99
CA GLN A 19 -4.73 7.00 -11.01
C GLN A 19 -5.24 8.44 -11.23
N TRP A 20 -6.56 8.65 -11.17
CA TRP A 20 -7.22 9.95 -11.18
C TRP A 20 -7.05 10.74 -9.88
N LEU A 21 -6.65 10.13 -8.77
CA LEU A 21 -6.28 10.89 -7.58
C LEU A 21 -4.80 11.28 -7.64
N ALA A 22 -3.96 10.37 -8.12
CA ALA A 22 -2.52 10.59 -8.33
C ALA A 22 -2.25 11.76 -9.30
N TRP A 23 -2.94 11.81 -10.45
CA TRP A 23 -2.78 12.92 -11.41
C TRP A 23 -3.29 14.28 -10.86
N ARG A 24 -4.23 14.26 -9.90
CA ARG A 24 -4.94 15.45 -9.39
C ARG A 24 -4.17 16.08 -8.26
N LEU A 25 -3.47 15.25 -7.49
CA LEU A 25 -2.54 15.65 -6.45
C LEU A 25 -1.16 16.00 -7.02
N ARG A 26 -0.87 15.71 -8.30
CA ARG A 26 0.43 15.93 -8.98
C ARG A 26 1.63 15.42 -8.17
N LEU A 27 1.39 14.46 -7.29
CA LEU A 27 2.38 13.81 -6.45
C LEU A 27 2.56 12.40 -7.01
N PRO A 28 3.78 11.99 -7.40
CA PRO A 28 4.02 10.60 -7.75
C PRO A 28 3.62 9.73 -6.56
N SER A 29 2.90 8.63 -6.81
CA SER A 29 2.29 7.81 -5.76
C SER A 29 3.30 7.32 -4.72
N ILE A 30 4.58 7.21 -5.11
CA ILE A 30 5.69 6.90 -4.20
C ILE A 30 5.84 7.91 -3.06
N LEU A 31 5.54 9.20 -3.26
CA LEU A 31 5.63 10.22 -2.21
C LEU A 31 4.47 10.11 -1.22
N LEU A 32 3.27 9.77 -1.69
CA LEU A 32 2.15 9.50 -0.79
C LEU A 32 2.43 8.25 0.04
N LEU A 33 2.89 7.17 -0.60
CA LEU A 33 3.27 5.93 0.09
C LEU A 33 4.41 6.16 1.09
N LEU A 34 5.43 6.95 0.73
CA LEU A 34 6.52 7.31 1.62
C LEU A 34 6.03 8.16 2.80
N LEU A 35 5.16 9.13 2.56
CA LEU A 35 4.58 9.98 3.60
C LEU A 35 3.77 9.15 4.59
N PHE A 36 2.89 8.27 4.11
CA PHE A 36 2.12 7.39 4.98
C PHE A 36 3.00 6.40 5.73
N GLY A 37 3.98 5.78 5.08
CA GLY A 37 4.93 4.88 5.74
C GLY A 37 5.75 5.59 6.82
N PHE A 38 6.20 6.81 6.56
CA PHE A 38 6.93 7.63 7.52
C PHE A 38 6.04 8.06 8.71
N LEU A 39 4.81 8.49 8.44
CA LEU A 39 3.88 8.87 9.49
C LEU A 39 3.49 7.68 10.37
N LEU A 40 3.11 6.55 9.78
CA LEU A 40 2.66 5.37 10.52
C LEU A 40 3.80 4.61 11.22
N GLY A 41 5.02 4.66 10.67
CA GLY A 41 6.20 4.05 11.26
C GLY A 41 6.82 4.95 12.36
N PRO A 42 7.90 5.69 12.09
CA PRO A 42 8.65 6.40 13.12
C PRO A 42 7.90 7.53 13.83
N VAL A 43 6.94 8.20 13.18
CA VAL A 43 6.27 9.36 13.79
C VAL A 43 5.18 8.94 14.77
N LEU A 44 4.28 8.05 14.36
CA LEU A 44 3.16 7.60 15.17
C LEU A 44 3.42 6.29 15.91
N GLY A 45 4.44 5.52 15.52
CA GLY A 45 4.79 4.24 16.15
C GLY A 45 3.71 3.16 15.99
N ILE A 46 2.82 3.29 15.00
CA ILE A 46 1.70 2.37 14.79
C ILE A 46 2.18 1.08 14.09
N ILE A 47 3.18 1.23 13.22
CA ILE A 47 3.74 0.13 12.44
C ILE A 47 5.16 -0.13 12.94
N HIS A 48 5.39 -1.33 13.48
CA HIS A 48 6.71 -1.82 13.88
C HIS A 48 7.28 -2.71 12.77
N PRO A 49 8.19 -2.18 11.92
CA PRO A 49 8.69 -2.93 10.77
C PRO A 49 9.47 -4.18 11.19
N ASP A 50 10.15 -4.15 12.34
CA ASP A 50 10.92 -5.29 12.85
C ASP A 50 10.05 -6.51 13.19
N GLU A 51 8.84 -6.29 13.69
CA GLU A 51 7.88 -7.37 13.98
C GLU A 51 7.22 -7.89 12.70
N LEU A 52 6.87 -6.98 11.78
CA LEU A 52 6.19 -7.32 10.54
C LEU A 52 7.11 -8.01 9.52
N LEU A 53 8.37 -7.60 9.47
CA LEU A 53 9.34 -8.07 8.49
C LEU A 53 10.43 -8.95 9.11
N GLY A 54 10.42 -9.18 10.43
CA GLY A 54 11.48 -9.88 11.17
C GLY A 54 11.85 -11.25 10.57
N GLU A 55 10.87 -12.13 10.37
CA GLU A 55 11.11 -13.45 9.74
C GLU A 55 11.46 -13.36 8.25
N ALA A 56 11.04 -12.30 7.56
CA ALA A 56 11.33 -12.09 6.14
C ALA A 56 12.73 -11.47 5.91
N LEU A 57 13.20 -10.63 6.83
CA LEU A 57 14.51 -9.97 6.81
C LEU A 57 15.60 -10.86 7.40
N PHE A 58 15.26 -11.63 8.44
CA PHE A 58 16.15 -12.54 9.13
C PHE A 58 15.47 -13.91 9.25
N PRO A 59 15.25 -14.62 8.12
CA PRO A 59 14.72 -15.95 8.19
C PRO A 59 15.69 -16.80 8.99
N SER A 60 15.23 -17.33 10.13
CA SER A 60 16.00 -18.24 10.97
C SER A 60 16.06 -19.61 10.31
N PHE A 61 16.75 -19.68 9.18
CA PHE A 61 17.25 -20.94 8.63
C PHE A 61 18.43 -21.39 9.51
N PRO A 62 18.45 -22.65 9.98
CA PRO A 62 19.70 -23.29 10.35
C PRO A 62 20.60 -23.53 9.12
#